data_AF-A0A9D7J8Y2-F1
#
_entry.id   AF-A0A9D7J8Y2-F1
#
_cell.length_a   1.000
_cell.length_b   1.000
_cell.length_c   1.000
_cell.angle_alpha   90.00
_cell.angle_beta   90.00
_cell.angle_gamma   90.00
#
_symmetry.space_group_name_H-M   'P 1'
#
loop_
_entity.id
_entity.type
_entity.pdbx_description
1 polymer ?
#
loop_
_entity_poly.entity_id
_entity_poly.type
_entity_poly.pdbx_seq_one_letter_code
_entity_poly.pdbx_strand_id
1 'polypeptide(L)'
;MTAYASSGHLRLGSKTNGADLYRVATAPNTGGGLAADLGSLALDNVAGVVYVKFGAADTDWAALGGGRYTPNEMWAQPDVAASQTNVQLETNVSQLFATWRAPRAGSIVGLVTRFSEAITAGSVTLTVRINGTPGTLAATSVVGTGTQVTQAPGVDAYAAGDLLDIAITTTGAFAPITTDVEAYLQVQDEA
;
A
#
# COMPACT_ATOMS: atom_id res chain seq x y z
N MET A 1 30.31 -9.53 -25.80
CA MET A 1 29.11 -8.85 -26.33
C MET A 1 29.10 -7.46 -25.70
N THR A 2 29.34 -6.40 -26.46
CA THR A 2 29.57 -5.06 -25.90
C THR A 2 28.45 -4.15 -26.36
N ALA A 3 27.59 -3.73 -25.44
CA ALA A 3 26.54 -2.75 -25.72
C ALA A 3 27.02 -1.37 -25.28
N TYR A 4 26.90 -0.38 -26.16
CA TYR A 4 27.13 1.03 -25.85
C TYR A 4 25.77 1.74 -25.78
N ALA A 5 25.51 2.42 -24.66
CA ALA A 5 24.39 3.34 -24.54
C ALA A 5 24.93 4.77 -24.73
N SER A 6 24.48 5.47 -25.77
CA SER A 6 24.64 6.92 -25.90
C SER A 6 23.26 7.56 -25.77
N SER A 7 23.17 8.64 -25.00
CA SER A 7 21.93 9.35 -24.70
C SER A 7 21.09 9.65 -25.93
N GLY A 8 19.80 9.28 -25.90
CA GLY A 8 18.77 9.79 -26.82
C GLY A 8 18.35 8.89 -27.98
N HIS A 9 18.96 7.72 -28.20
CA HIS A 9 18.58 6.85 -29.32
C HIS A 9 18.55 5.36 -28.98
N LEU A 10 17.45 4.68 -29.33
CA LEU A 10 17.36 3.22 -29.34
C LEU A 10 18.07 2.69 -30.59
N ARG A 11 19.19 2.00 -30.41
CA ARG A 11 19.90 1.32 -31.51
C ARG A 11 19.61 -0.17 -31.47
N LEU A 12 18.96 -0.70 -32.51
CA LEU A 12 18.83 -2.13 -32.76
C LEU A 12 19.78 -2.48 -33.90
N GLY A 13 20.84 -3.24 -33.60
CA GLY A 13 21.79 -3.70 -34.61
C GLY A 13 21.89 -5.22 -34.59
N SER A 14 21.83 -5.85 -35.76
CA SER A 14 22.26 -7.25 -35.93
C SER A 14 23.69 -7.26 -36.48
N LYS A 15 24.56 -8.10 -35.93
CA LYS A 15 25.97 -8.18 -36.37
C LYS A 15 26.17 -8.96 -37.68
N THR A 16 25.10 -9.40 -38.32
CA THR A 16 25.19 -10.55 -39.23
C THR A 16 24.84 -10.28 -40.68
N ASN A 17 24.65 -9.04 -41.15
CA ASN A 17 24.89 -8.61 -42.54
C ASN A 17 24.35 -7.18 -42.77
N GLY A 18 25.24 -6.19 -42.72
CA GLY A 18 25.30 -5.04 -43.66
C GLY A 18 24.10 -4.13 -43.92
N ALA A 19 22.97 -4.20 -43.20
CA ALA A 19 21.88 -3.25 -43.34
C ALA A 19 21.54 -2.61 -41.99
N ASP A 20 22.02 -1.38 -41.78
CA ASP A 20 21.55 -0.55 -40.69
C ASP A 20 20.20 0.06 -41.08
N LEU A 21 19.11 -0.37 -40.44
CA LEU A 21 17.81 0.26 -40.58
C LEU A 21 17.72 1.46 -39.60
N TYR A 22 18.09 2.66 -40.06
CA TYR A 22 17.89 3.89 -39.30
C TYR A 22 16.47 4.41 -39.53
N ARG A 23 15.60 4.35 -38.52
CA ARG A 23 14.41 5.21 -38.50
C ARG A 23 14.73 6.45 -37.68
N VAL A 24 15.14 7.51 -38.37
CA VAL A 24 15.27 8.85 -37.78
C VAL A 24 13.86 9.40 -37.63
N ALA A 25 13.37 9.55 -36.40
CA ALA A 25 12.21 10.39 -36.14
C ALA A 25 12.69 11.85 -36.35
N THR A 26 12.37 12.43 -37.50
CA THR A 26 12.81 13.79 -37.88
C THR A 26 11.94 14.91 -37.31
N ALA A 27 10.93 14.61 -36.47
CA ALA A 27 10.12 15.63 -35.83
C ALA A 27 10.19 15.49 -34.29
N PRO A 28 10.39 16.59 -33.54
CA PRO A 28 10.20 16.58 -32.10
C PRO A 28 8.73 16.24 -31.82
N ASN A 29 8.54 15.20 -31.01
CA ASN A 29 7.23 14.68 -30.66
C ASN A 29 6.48 15.73 -29.81
N THR A 30 5.57 16.48 -30.42
CA THR A 30 4.88 17.63 -29.81
C THR A 30 3.59 17.26 -29.07
N GLY A 31 3.46 16.03 -28.56
CA GLY A 31 2.43 15.74 -27.56
C GLY A 31 1.74 14.37 -27.64
N GLY A 32 2.22 13.43 -28.45
CA GLY A 32 1.78 12.04 -28.36
C GLY A 32 2.77 11.24 -27.53
N GLY A 33 2.38 10.75 -26.34
CA GLY A 33 3.24 9.87 -25.54
C GLY A 33 3.77 8.70 -26.37
N LEU A 34 4.88 8.08 -25.94
CA LEU A 34 5.59 6.98 -26.62
C LEU A 34 4.70 5.87 -27.22
N ALA A 35 3.51 5.64 -26.65
CA ALA A 35 2.51 4.71 -27.17
C ALA A 35 1.98 5.06 -28.58
N ALA A 36 1.94 6.34 -28.96
CA ALA A 36 1.54 6.77 -30.30
C ALA A 36 2.65 6.55 -31.35
N ASP A 37 3.93 6.68 -30.95
CA ASP A 37 5.09 6.47 -31.83
C ASP A 37 5.38 4.97 -32.07
N LEU A 38 4.94 4.10 -31.15
CA LEU A 38 5.11 2.65 -31.23
C LEU A 38 3.92 1.92 -31.87
N GLY A 39 2.85 2.64 -32.24
CA GLY A 39 1.59 2.10 -32.75
C GLY A 39 1.67 1.29 -34.06
N SER A 40 2.86 1.09 -34.63
CA SER A 40 3.09 0.19 -35.75
C SER A 40 4.50 -0.39 -35.80
N LEU A 41 5.12 -0.73 -34.66
CA LEU A 41 6.28 -1.63 -34.69
C LEU A 41 5.80 -3.06 -35.02
N ALA A 42 5.47 -3.29 -36.29
CA ALA A 42 5.20 -4.62 -36.82
C ALA A 42 6.52 -5.39 -36.88
N LEU A 43 6.73 -6.29 -35.93
CA LEU A 43 7.86 -7.22 -35.91
C LEU A 43 7.51 -8.45 -36.76
N ASP A 44 7.21 -8.23 -38.04
CA ASP A 44 7.01 -9.34 -38.97
C ASP A 44 8.35 -10.00 -39.29
N ASN A 45 8.41 -11.34 -39.22
CA ASN A 45 9.59 -12.17 -39.49
C ASN A 45 10.79 -12.04 -38.54
N VAL A 46 10.60 -11.68 -37.28
CA VAL A 46 11.68 -11.84 -36.28
C VAL A 46 11.73 -13.28 -35.78
N ALA A 47 12.63 -14.10 -36.34
CA ALA A 47 12.96 -15.40 -35.78
C ALA A 47 13.87 -15.23 -34.55
N GLY A 48 13.28 -15.12 -33.36
CA GLY A 48 14.02 -15.03 -32.11
C GLY A 48 13.23 -14.37 -30.96
N VAL A 49 13.83 -14.34 -29.78
CA VAL A 49 13.27 -13.65 -28.61
C VAL A 49 13.64 -12.18 -28.65
N VAL A 50 12.64 -11.31 -28.65
CA VAL A 50 12.83 -9.86 -28.48
C VAL A 50 12.86 -9.55 -26.99
N TYR A 51 13.99 -9.03 -26.52
CA TYR A 51 14.12 -8.55 -25.15
C TYR A 51 13.85 -7.04 -25.13
N VAL A 52 12.70 -6.67 -24.59
CA VAL A 52 12.43 -5.27 -24.22
C VAL A 52 13.11 -5.02 -22.88
N LYS A 53 14.15 -4.18 -22.88
CA LYS A 53 14.77 -3.70 -21.65
C LYS A 53 14.16 -2.35 -21.31
N PHE A 54 13.25 -2.34 -20.33
CA PHE A 54 12.85 -1.10 -19.68
C PHE A 54 14.09 -0.52 -18.98
N GLY A 55 14.34 0.79 -19.17
CA GLY A 55 15.51 1.45 -18.59
C GLY A 55 15.46 1.41 -17.06
N ALA A 56 16.60 1.58 -16.39
CA ALA A 56 16.71 1.60 -14.93
C ALA A 56 15.88 2.71 -14.23
N ALA A 57 15.13 3.53 -14.99
CA ALA A 57 14.18 4.50 -14.46
C ALA A 57 12.79 3.89 -14.15
N ASP A 58 12.48 2.67 -14.62
CA ASP A 58 11.22 1.97 -14.27
C ASP A 58 11.37 1.07 -13.03
N THR A 59 12.55 1.05 -12.39
CA THR A 59 12.78 0.43 -11.08
C THR A 59 12.74 1.45 -9.96
N ASP A 60 11.99 2.53 -10.14
CA ASP A 60 11.76 3.46 -9.06
C ASP A 60 10.60 2.94 -8.19
N TRP A 61 10.89 1.87 -7.45
CA TRP A 61 10.04 1.42 -6.34
C TRP A 61 9.79 2.55 -5.34
N ALA A 62 10.68 3.55 -5.30
CA ALA A 62 10.55 4.77 -4.51
C ALA A 62 9.55 5.77 -5.14
N ALA A 63 9.51 5.93 -6.47
CA ALA A 63 8.48 6.72 -7.17
C ALA A 63 7.09 6.06 -7.18
N LEU A 64 7.00 4.74 -6.96
CA LEU A 64 5.74 4.07 -6.65
C LEU A 64 5.27 4.29 -5.19
N GLY A 65 6.03 5.08 -4.41
CA GLY A 65 5.62 5.58 -3.10
C GLY A 65 5.88 4.63 -1.94
N GLY A 66 6.85 3.72 -2.04
CA GLY A 66 6.99 2.64 -1.05
C GLY A 66 5.82 1.65 -1.15
N GLY A 67 6.09 0.36 -1.02
CA GLY A 67 5.03 -0.64 -1.08
C GLY A 67 4.00 -0.37 0.01
N ARG A 68 2.72 -0.23 -0.34
CA ARG A 68 1.64 -0.35 0.64
C ARG A 68 1.50 -1.81 1.03
N TYR A 69 1.51 -2.09 2.32
CA TYR A 69 1.28 -3.44 2.84
C TYR A 69 0.48 -3.40 4.12
N THR A 70 -0.08 -4.54 4.46
CA THR A 70 -0.70 -4.81 5.75
C THR A 70 0.34 -5.58 6.56
N PRO A 71 0.74 -5.12 7.75
CA PRO A 71 1.55 -5.93 8.66
C PRO A 71 0.90 -7.30 8.87
N ASN A 72 1.70 -8.30 9.24
CA ASN A 72 1.19 -9.65 9.51
C ASN A 72 0.30 -9.69 10.76
N GLU A 73 0.30 -8.63 11.56
CA GLU A 73 -0.49 -8.48 12.77
C GLU A 73 -1.96 -8.18 12.44
N MET A 74 -2.83 -8.92 13.12
CA MET A 74 -4.25 -8.65 13.22
C MET A 74 -4.55 -8.33 14.68
N TRP A 75 -5.26 -7.24 14.92
CA TRP A 75 -5.74 -6.88 16.26
C TRP A 75 -7.17 -7.33 16.45
N ALA A 76 -7.51 -7.83 17.62
CA ALA A 76 -8.83 -8.34 17.91
C ALA A 76 -9.22 -8.13 19.38
N GLN A 77 -10.52 -8.18 19.63
CA GLN A 77 -11.08 -8.35 20.97
C GLN A 77 -12.35 -9.19 20.86
N PRO A 78 -12.46 -10.30 21.62
CA PRO A 78 -13.69 -11.04 21.71
C PRO A 78 -14.71 -10.34 22.61
N ASP A 79 -16.00 -10.58 22.39
CA ASP A 79 -17.10 -10.09 23.24
C ASP A 79 -16.95 -8.59 23.60
N VAL A 80 -16.98 -7.73 22.58
CA VAL A 80 -16.72 -6.29 22.75
C VAL A 80 -17.69 -5.67 23.76
N ALA A 81 -17.14 -5.18 24.87
CA ALA A 81 -17.93 -4.55 25.92
C ALA A 81 -18.40 -3.14 25.54
N ALA A 82 -19.53 -2.71 26.10
CA ALA A 82 -19.97 -1.32 26.05
C ALA A 82 -19.14 -0.42 27.00
N SER A 83 -19.15 0.90 26.75
CA SER A 83 -18.46 1.91 27.58
C SER A 83 -16.94 1.75 27.69
N GLN A 84 -16.28 1.10 26.74
CA GLN A 84 -14.83 1.07 26.69
C GLN A 84 -14.28 2.44 26.29
N THR A 85 -13.17 2.85 26.88
CA THR A 85 -12.47 4.08 26.52
C THR A 85 -11.00 3.79 26.31
N ASN A 86 -10.51 3.96 25.08
CA ASN A 86 -9.11 3.81 24.69
C ASN A 86 -8.47 2.49 25.18
N VAL A 87 -9.22 1.38 25.14
CA VAL A 87 -8.72 0.07 25.53
C VAL A 87 -7.87 -0.49 24.39
N GLN A 88 -6.66 -0.96 24.68
CA GLN A 88 -5.80 -1.57 23.67
C GLN A 88 -6.37 -2.91 23.21
N LEU A 89 -6.44 -3.13 21.90
CA LEU A 89 -6.77 -4.43 21.32
C LEU A 89 -5.57 -5.38 21.41
N GLU A 90 -5.85 -6.68 21.54
CA GLU A 90 -4.82 -7.71 21.56
C GLU A 90 -4.43 -8.10 20.13
N THR A 91 -3.19 -8.50 19.92
CA THR A 91 -2.78 -9.10 18.64
C THR A 91 -3.11 -10.58 18.62
N ASN A 92 -3.77 -11.05 17.56
CA ASN A 92 -4.14 -12.46 17.45
C ASN A 92 -2.98 -13.35 16.92
N VAL A 93 -1.95 -12.73 16.32
CA VAL A 93 -0.80 -13.46 15.76
C VAL A 93 0.35 -13.58 16.78
N SER A 94 0.62 -12.53 17.53
CA SER A 94 1.60 -12.53 18.63
C SER A 94 0.86 -12.59 19.96
N GLN A 95 1.10 -13.62 20.77
CA GLN A 95 0.53 -13.68 22.12
C GLN A 95 1.38 -12.94 23.17
N LEU A 96 2.53 -12.40 22.78
CA LEU A 96 3.49 -11.76 23.70
C LEU A 96 3.43 -10.24 23.68
N PHE A 97 2.95 -9.63 22.60
CA PHE A 97 3.01 -8.18 22.40
C PHE A 97 1.78 -7.70 21.64
N ALA A 98 0.99 -6.81 22.22
CA ALA A 98 -0.19 -6.19 21.58
C ALA A 98 0.15 -5.07 20.57
N THR A 99 1.42 -4.95 20.17
CA THR A 99 1.94 -3.90 19.31
C THR A 99 2.75 -4.51 18.17
N TRP A 100 2.65 -3.93 16.98
CA TRP A 100 3.58 -4.17 15.89
C TRP A 100 4.76 -3.21 15.97
N ARG A 101 5.98 -3.70 15.79
CA ARG A 101 7.17 -2.86 15.72
C ARG A 101 7.50 -2.54 14.27
N ALA A 102 7.44 -1.27 13.90
CA ALA A 102 7.73 -0.81 12.55
C ALA A 102 9.20 -1.13 12.18
N PRO A 103 9.48 -1.95 11.15
CA PRO A 103 10.85 -2.26 10.75
C PRO A 103 11.54 -1.11 10.01
N ARG A 104 10.76 -0.16 9.49
CA ARG A 104 11.18 1.00 8.68
C ARG A 104 10.35 2.22 9.06
N ALA A 105 10.78 3.41 8.63
CA ALA A 105 9.95 4.61 8.70
C ALA A 105 8.84 4.56 7.64
N GLY A 106 7.73 5.22 7.91
CA GLY A 106 6.55 5.13 7.05
C GLY A 106 5.38 5.98 7.52
N SER A 107 4.22 5.67 6.97
CA SER A 107 2.95 6.31 7.33
C SER A 107 1.83 5.30 7.46
N ILE A 108 0.94 5.54 8.41
CA ILE A 108 -0.33 4.83 8.51
C ILE A 108 -1.27 5.40 7.43
N VAL A 109 -1.79 4.53 6.56
CA VAL A 109 -2.59 4.94 5.38
C VAL A 109 -3.97 4.33 5.33
N GLY A 110 -4.25 3.31 6.14
CA GLY A 110 -5.56 2.67 6.16
C GLY A 110 -5.82 1.87 7.43
N LEU A 111 -7.11 1.77 7.77
CA LEU A 111 -7.61 0.95 8.87
C LEU A 111 -8.88 0.27 8.38
N VAL A 112 -8.92 -1.05 8.49
CA VAL A 112 -10.09 -1.88 8.15
C VAL A 112 -10.56 -2.56 9.42
N THR A 113 -11.87 -2.57 9.64
CA THR A 113 -12.51 -3.20 10.79
C THR A 113 -13.60 -4.15 10.32
N ARG A 114 -13.77 -5.26 11.04
CA ARG A 114 -14.89 -6.18 10.85
C ARG A 114 -15.39 -6.72 12.18
N PHE A 115 -16.67 -7.07 12.22
CA PHE A 115 -17.37 -7.59 13.38
C PHE A 115 -18.00 -8.94 13.04
N SER A 116 -18.01 -9.89 13.98
CA SER A 116 -18.66 -11.19 13.79
C SER A 116 -20.18 -11.07 13.68
N GLU A 117 -20.75 -10.05 14.33
CA GLU A 117 -22.16 -9.67 14.24
C GLU A 117 -22.31 -8.19 13.90
N ALA A 118 -23.42 -7.83 13.27
CA ALA A 118 -23.70 -6.44 12.93
C ALA A 118 -23.96 -5.60 14.20
N ILE A 119 -23.36 -4.43 14.27
CA ILE A 119 -23.69 -3.42 15.28
C ILE A 119 -25.13 -2.96 15.02
N THR A 120 -25.94 -2.97 16.07
CA THR A 120 -27.37 -2.63 16.03
C THR A 120 -27.74 -1.42 16.87
N ALA A 121 -26.88 -1.04 17.84
CA ALA A 121 -27.04 0.16 18.64
C ALA A 121 -25.69 0.72 19.09
N GLY A 122 -25.67 2.03 19.38
CA GLY A 122 -24.47 2.73 19.82
C GLY A 122 -23.43 2.89 18.71
N SER A 123 -22.16 2.91 19.12
CA SER A 123 -21.03 3.07 18.21
C SER A 123 -19.76 2.49 18.81
N VAL A 124 -18.84 2.16 17.92
CA VAL A 124 -17.48 1.71 18.24
C VAL A 124 -16.51 2.46 17.35
N THR A 125 -15.44 2.97 17.94
CA THR A 125 -14.36 3.68 17.26
C THR A 125 -13.05 2.99 17.54
N LEU A 126 -12.36 2.58 16.47
CA LEU A 126 -11.02 2.02 16.53
C LEU A 126 -10.04 3.11 16.08
N THR A 127 -9.04 3.40 16.91
CA THR A 127 -8.05 4.45 16.69
C THR A 127 -6.66 3.84 16.64
N VAL A 128 -5.89 4.14 15.60
CA VAL A 128 -4.49 3.71 15.51
C VAL A 128 -3.65 4.57 16.44
N ARG A 129 -2.67 3.98 17.13
CA ARG A 129 -1.75 4.71 18.01
C ARG A 129 -0.30 4.47 17.61
N ILE A 130 0.53 5.50 17.80
CA ILE A 130 1.99 5.42 17.65
C ILE A 130 2.59 5.61 19.04
N ASN A 131 3.34 4.61 19.50
CA ASN A 131 3.93 4.58 20.85
C ASN A 131 2.88 4.85 21.96
N GLY A 132 1.69 4.28 21.80
CA GLY A 132 0.56 4.43 22.73
C GLY A 132 -0.17 5.78 22.66
N THR A 133 0.28 6.72 21.82
CA THR A 133 -0.39 8.01 21.60
C THR A 133 -1.37 7.90 20.43
N PRO A 134 -2.66 8.22 20.61
CA PRO A 134 -3.64 8.24 19.52
C PRO A 134 -3.21 9.11 18.35
N GLY A 135 -3.23 8.52 17.14
CA GLY A 135 -3.08 9.23 15.88
C GLY A 135 -4.41 9.86 15.43
N THR A 136 -4.44 10.31 14.18
CA THR A 136 -5.63 10.91 13.58
C THR A 136 -6.51 9.90 12.84
N LEU A 137 -5.94 8.77 12.37
CA LEU A 137 -6.72 7.74 11.71
C LEU A 137 -7.61 6.96 12.71
N ALA A 138 -8.93 7.11 12.53
CA ALA A 138 -9.91 6.35 13.30
C ALA A 138 -11.08 5.86 12.42
N ALA A 139 -11.50 4.62 12.66
CA ALA A 139 -12.64 3.99 12.01
C ALA A 139 -13.82 3.93 13.00
N THR A 140 -14.92 4.61 12.69
CA THR A 140 -16.14 4.56 13.51
C THR A 140 -17.24 3.78 12.80
N SER A 141 -17.81 2.78 13.48
CA SER A 141 -18.96 2.01 13.02
C SER A 141 -20.16 2.26 13.95
N VAL A 142 -21.32 2.55 13.36
CA VAL A 142 -22.58 2.82 14.09
C VAL A 142 -23.66 1.76 13.79
N VAL A 143 -23.67 1.22 12.57
CA VAL A 143 -24.54 0.11 12.15
C VAL A 143 -23.76 -0.72 11.12
N GLY A 144 -23.89 -2.04 11.19
CA GLY A 144 -23.29 -2.96 10.21
C GLY A 144 -22.11 -3.77 10.76
N THR A 145 -21.42 -4.48 9.87
CA THR A 145 -20.44 -5.52 10.21
C THR A 145 -18.99 -5.06 10.09
N GLY A 146 -18.73 -3.76 9.91
CA GLY A 146 -17.37 -3.24 9.74
C GLY A 146 -17.33 -1.93 8.97
N THR A 147 -16.14 -1.36 8.84
CA THR A 147 -15.88 -0.21 7.98
C THR A 147 -14.41 -0.19 7.54
N GLN A 148 -14.07 0.69 6.62
CA GLN A 148 -12.69 0.99 6.27
C GLN A 148 -12.51 2.49 6.12
N VAL A 149 -11.35 2.98 6.53
CA VAL A 149 -10.93 4.37 6.35
C VAL A 149 -9.52 4.39 5.79
N THR A 150 -9.24 5.41 4.99
CA THR A 150 -7.91 5.66 4.45
C THR A 150 -7.54 7.12 4.69
N GLN A 151 -6.24 7.39 4.71
CA GLN A 151 -5.72 8.75 4.74
C GLN A 151 -4.49 8.88 3.84
N ALA A 152 -4.13 10.13 3.54
CA ALA A 152 -2.92 10.41 2.79
C ALA A 152 -1.67 10.03 3.61
N PRO A 153 -0.60 9.54 2.96
CA PRO A 153 0.71 9.39 3.59
C PRO A 153 1.20 10.70 4.21
N GLY A 154 1.98 10.63 5.29
CA GLY A 154 2.53 11.77 6.02
C GLY A 154 1.64 12.36 7.11
N VAL A 155 0.36 11.96 7.19
CA VAL A 155 -0.56 12.45 8.24
C VAL A 155 -0.19 11.86 9.61
N ASP A 156 -0.22 10.54 9.73
CA ASP A 156 0.31 9.82 10.90
C ASP A 156 1.60 9.09 10.49
N ALA A 157 2.69 9.86 10.42
CA ALA A 157 4.03 9.34 10.13
C ALA A 157 4.65 8.67 11.37
N TYR A 158 5.41 7.61 11.14
CA TYR A 158 6.15 6.88 12.17
C TYR A 158 7.60 6.62 11.75
N ALA A 159 8.48 6.48 12.72
CA ALA A 159 9.88 6.13 12.51
C ALA A 159 10.10 4.61 12.62
N ALA A 160 11.25 4.16 12.09
CA ALA A 160 11.69 2.78 12.31
C ALA A 160 11.87 2.51 13.82
N GLY A 161 11.30 1.42 14.31
CA GLY A 161 11.34 1.00 15.70
C GLY A 161 10.15 1.48 16.55
N ASP A 162 9.31 2.37 16.04
CA ASP A 162 8.06 2.77 16.69
C ASP A 162 7.11 1.58 16.86
N LEU A 163 6.29 1.65 17.90
CA LEU A 163 5.28 0.64 18.22
C LEU A 163 3.91 1.14 17.76
N LEU A 164 3.29 0.40 16.85
CA LEU A 164 1.93 0.66 16.38
C LEU A 164 0.95 -0.30 17.04
N ASP A 165 -0.21 0.21 17.44
CA ASP A 165 -1.32 -0.60 17.93
C ASP A 165 -2.66 0.05 17.57
N ILE A 166 -3.74 -0.60 17.99
CA ILE A 166 -5.11 -0.12 17.81
C ILE A 166 -5.81 -0.13 19.16
N ALA A 167 -6.51 0.95 19.48
CA ALA A 167 -7.36 1.07 20.65
C ALA A 167 -8.83 1.21 20.28
N ILE A 168 -9.70 0.61 21.09
CA ILE A 168 -11.15 0.64 20.95
C ILE A 168 -11.79 1.58 21.97
N THR A 169 -12.80 2.30 21.51
CA THR A 169 -13.73 3.08 22.33
C THR A 169 -15.16 2.72 21.92
N THR A 170 -16.00 2.34 22.87
CA THR A 170 -17.43 2.04 22.64
C THR A 170 -18.31 2.97 23.45
N THR A 171 -19.47 3.31 22.91
CA THR A 171 -20.47 4.05 23.68
C THR A 171 -21.20 3.12 24.65
N GLY A 172 -21.89 3.70 25.65
CA GLY A 172 -22.67 2.91 26.61
C GLY A 172 -23.88 2.19 26.02
N ALA A 173 -24.31 2.57 24.82
CA ALA A 173 -25.40 1.92 24.09
C ALA A 173 -24.92 0.88 23.07
N PHE A 174 -23.62 0.58 23.02
CA PHE A 174 -23.06 -0.36 22.05
C PHE A 174 -23.69 -1.75 22.20
N ALA A 175 -24.21 -2.29 21.08
CA ALA A 175 -24.79 -3.63 21.02
C ALA A 175 -24.62 -4.25 19.61
N PRO A 176 -24.49 -5.59 19.52
CA PRO A 176 -24.45 -6.54 20.63
C PRO A 176 -23.06 -6.59 21.30
N ILE A 177 -23.02 -6.92 22.60
CA ILE A 177 -21.75 -7.09 23.34
C ILE A 177 -21.13 -8.48 23.19
N THR A 178 -21.76 -9.35 22.40
CA THR A 178 -21.28 -10.68 22.01
C THR A 178 -20.51 -10.66 20.70
N THR A 179 -20.47 -9.51 20.01
CA THR A 179 -19.73 -9.40 18.76
C THR A 179 -18.23 -9.34 19.06
N ASP A 180 -17.46 -10.06 18.25
CA ASP A 180 -16.01 -9.96 18.23
C ASP A 180 -15.62 -8.88 17.23
N VAL A 181 -14.51 -8.20 17.48
CA VAL A 181 -13.93 -7.26 16.51
C VAL A 181 -12.57 -7.75 16.04
N GLU A 182 -12.30 -7.55 14.76
CA GLU A 182 -10.97 -7.65 14.18
C GLU A 182 -10.63 -6.39 13.40
N ALA A 183 -9.35 -6.01 13.43
CA ALA A 183 -8.84 -4.83 12.76
C ALA A 183 -7.48 -5.09 12.10
N TYR A 184 -7.31 -4.47 10.93
CA TYR A 184 -6.11 -4.55 10.12
C TYR A 184 -5.61 -3.16 9.81
N LEU A 185 -4.31 -2.96 10.03
CA LEU A 185 -3.61 -1.73 9.70
C LEU A 185 -3.03 -1.82 8.29
N GLN A 186 -3.15 -0.78 7.49
CA GLN A 186 -2.40 -0.62 6.27
C GLN A 186 -1.37 0.49 6.44
N VAL A 187 -0.14 0.20 6.08
CA VAL A 187 0.99 1.12 6.15
C VAL A 187 1.63 1.29 4.78
N GLN A 188 2.37 2.37 4.63
CA GLN A 188 3.20 2.68 3.48
C GLN A 188 4.60 3.03 3.98
N ASP A 189 5.61 2.27 3.54
CA ASP A 189 7.00 2.60 3.85
C ASP A 189 7.40 3.92 3.16
N GLU A 190 8.33 4.66 3.77
CA GLU A 190 8.99 5.76 3.07
C GLU A 190 9.81 5.23 1.88
N ALA A 191 9.85 6.04 0.82
CA ALA A 191 10.54 5.79 -0.44
C ALA A 191 12.07 5.80 -0.29
#